data_AF-A0A9X3IKP1-F1
#
_entry.id   AF-A0A9X3IKP1-F1
#
_cell.length_a   1.000
_cell.length_b   1.000
_cell.length_c   1.000
_cell.angle_alpha   90.00
_cell.angle_beta   90.00
_cell.angle_gamma   90.00
#
_symmetry.space_group_name_H-M   'P 1'
#
loop_
_entity.id
_entity.type
_entity.pdbx_description
1 polymer ?
#
loop_
_entity_poly.entity_id
_entity_poly.type
_entity_poly.pdbx_seq_one_letter_code
_entity_poly.pdbx_strand_id
1 'polypeptide(L)'
;MVTVTDRAQRILESAEKIQSPFELDPSLCLYSPQDNVDSLAHPRIAAWLDFIRDEYEPKLPEAKRRVLLFMPCTKTKPYPFSSEHKAINQRLIDSGFRPTERLDLPQELQARLEPEFSNDVLNLSPLIDDAGTVIHRMVISEPMALVPYEHIVSFKGLPSPATAYDDPGLFEKRGNAVSPWRANSTAIAISATRWKWGDEERRHYALMHNAMSEALAHVIARIGHHYDDIVAWVAPGLTHRSFVIGRGERAANNVPAAKKVGTGRVELVGANDHLPAGQPIACLPTLDDCKDAVERLAARLGTDITQATGIYARGGANATPLALPELLDVLVARLRPL
;
A
#
# COMPACT_ATOMS: atom_id res chain seq x y z
N MET A 1 16.87 -14.37 -0.69
CA MET A 1 16.18 -14.98 -1.84
C MET A 1 14.91 -15.61 -1.28
N VAL A 2 13.73 -15.38 -1.86
CA VAL A 2 12.47 -15.91 -1.29
C VAL A 2 12.25 -17.33 -1.77
N THR A 3 11.91 -18.24 -0.88
CA THR A 3 11.62 -19.63 -1.23
C THR A 3 10.24 -19.74 -1.88
N VAL A 4 10.16 -20.30 -3.09
CA VAL A 4 8.91 -20.37 -3.88
C VAL A 4 8.35 -21.79 -3.99
N THR A 5 9.19 -22.83 -3.90
CA THR A 5 8.76 -24.22 -4.09
C THR A 5 8.41 -24.94 -2.78
N ASP A 6 8.88 -24.44 -1.64
CA ASP A 6 8.61 -24.99 -0.32
C ASP A 6 7.68 -24.04 0.47
N ARG A 7 6.43 -24.46 0.65
CA ARG A 7 5.43 -23.68 1.38
C ARG A 7 5.77 -23.55 2.86
N ALA A 8 6.33 -24.58 3.49
CA ALA A 8 6.62 -24.56 4.92
C ALA A 8 7.75 -23.57 5.21
N GLN A 9 8.83 -23.63 4.43
CA GLN A 9 9.94 -22.67 4.54
C GLN A 9 9.46 -21.23 4.29
N ARG A 10 8.57 -21.04 3.31
CA ARG A 10 8.04 -19.71 2.99
C ARG A 10 7.22 -19.11 4.14
N ILE A 11 6.47 -19.93 4.89
CA ILE A 11 5.75 -19.47 6.09
C ILE A 11 6.71 -18.98 7.16
N LEU A 12 7.84 -19.65 7.36
CA LEU A 12 8.88 -19.19 8.30
C LEU A 12 9.47 -17.84 7.85
N GLU A 13 9.76 -17.67 6.56
CA GLU A 13 10.23 -16.39 6.00
C GLU A 13 9.17 -15.28 6.10
N SER A 14 7.88 -15.63 6.04
CA SER A 14 6.77 -14.69 6.24
C SER A 14 6.68 -14.22 7.69
N ALA A 15 6.95 -15.09 8.66
CA ALA A 15 6.86 -14.76 10.07
C ALA A 15 7.87 -13.68 10.47
N GLU A 16 9.06 -13.65 9.86
CA GLU A 16 10.08 -12.61 10.07
C GLU A 16 9.60 -11.18 9.71
N LYS A 17 8.57 -11.08 8.87
CA LYS A 17 8.01 -9.79 8.44
C LYS A 17 7.03 -9.20 9.46
N ILE A 18 6.50 -10.04 10.34
CA ILE A 18 5.53 -9.66 11.36
C ILE A 18 6.28 -9.31 12.63
N GLN A 19 6.14 -8.06 13.06
CA GLN A 19 6.83 -7.59 14.24
C GLN A 19 6.06 -7.98 15.49
N SER A 20 6.76 -8.57 16.45
CA SER A 20 6.25 -8.79 17.82
C SER A 20 5.65 -7.49 18.39
N PRO A 21 4.54 -7.53 19.15
CA PRO A 21 3.87 -8.71 19.71
C PRO A 21 2.88 -9.38 18.75
N PHE A 22 2.82 -8.96 17.49
CA PHE A 22 1.95 -9.59 16.51
C PHE A 22 2.54 -10.90 15.99
N GLU A 23 1.66 -11.79 15.53
CA GLU A 23 2.02 -13.10 15.00
C GLU A 23 1.39 -13.28 13.61
N LEU A 24 2.12 -13.98 12.75
CA LEU A 24 1.62 -14.39 11.44
C LEU A 24 0.49 -15.41 11.64
N ASP A 25 -0.63 -15.18 10.97
CA ASP A 25 -1.69 -16.16 10.77
C ASP A 25 -1.34 -17.01 9.52
N PRO A 26 -1.00 -18.30 9.65
CA PRO A 26 -0.61 -19.12 8.51
C PRO A 26 -1.72 -19.31 7.46
N SER A 27 -2.98 -19.05 7.82
CA SER A 27 -4.11 -19.06 6.89
C SER A 27 -4.17 -17.80 6.00
N LEU A 28 -3.49 -16.73 6.41
CA LEU A 28 -3.40 -15.45 5.69
C LEU A 28 -2.04 -15.27 4.99
N CYS A 29 -1.43 -16.37 4.58
CA CYS A 29 -0.20 -16.40 3.77
C CYS A 29 -0.55 -16.51 2.27
N LEU A 30 -0.64 -15.36 1.60
CA LEU A 30 -1.23 -15.20 0.27
C LEU A 30 -0.14 -15.09 -0.80
N TYR A 31 0.35 -16.24 -1.25
CA TYR A 31 1.59 -16.32 -2.02
C TYR A 31 1.44 -16.19 -3.53
N SER A 32 0.20 -16.19 -4.03
CA SER A 32 -0.15 -16.08 -5.44
C SER A 32 -1.43 -15.27 -5.63
N PRO A 33 -1.73 -14.83 -6.88
CA PRO A 33 -3.01 -14.24 -7.19
C PRO A 33 -4.20 -15.15 -6.86
N GLN A 34 -4.07 -16.47 -7.03
CA GLN A 34 -5.10 -17.44 -6.62
C GLN A 34 -5.34 -17.41 -5.11
N ASP A 35 -4.28 -17.45 -4.29
CA ASP A 35 -4.41 -17.38 -2.83
C ASP A 35 -5.11 -16.08 -2.40
N ASN A 36 -4.81 -14.97 -3.07
CA ASN A 36 -5.46 -13.68 -2.84
C ASN A 36 -6.97 -13.73 -3.13
N VAL A 37 -7.39 -14.29 -4.27
CA VAL A 37 -8.82 -14.43 -4.58
C VAL A 37 -9.51 -15.34 -3.58
N ASP A 38 -8.92 -16.49 -3.24
CA ASP A 38 -9.47 -17.41 -2.23
C ASP A 38 -9.64 -16.72 -0.87
N SER A 39 -8.71 -15.82 -0.52
CA SER A 39 -8.73 -15.10 0.75
C SER A 39 -9.93 -14.16 0.89
N LEU A 40 -10.58 -13.74 -0.19
CA LEU A 40 -11.81 -12.94 -0.11
C LEU A 40 -12.93 -13.69 0.62
N ALA A 41 -12.91 -15.02 0.59
CA ALA A 41 -13.84 -15.88 1.34
C ALA A 41 -13.33 -16.26 2.74
N HIS A 42 -12.10 -15.88 3.11
CA HIS A 42 -11.55 -16.18 4.44
C HIS A 42 -12.33 -15.39 5.50
N PRO A 43 -12.80 -16.01 6.61
CA PRO A 43 -13.69 -15.35 7.56
C PRO A 43 -13.18 -14.02 8.10
N ARG A 44 -11.87 -13.92 8.39
CA ARG A 44 -11.25 -12.67 8.88
C ARG A 44 -11.22 -11.56 7.82
N ILE A 45 -11.02 -11.92 6.55
CA ILE A 45 -10.96 -10.97 5.44
C ILE A 45 -12.37 -10.55 5.02
N ALA A 46 -13.30 -11.49 4.91
CA ALA A 46 -14.71 -11.20 4.64
C ALA A 46 -15.29 -10.25 5.70
N ALA A 47 -15.09 -10.56 7.00
CA ALA A 47 -15.54 -9.70 8.08
C ALA A 47 -14.89 -8.30 8.07
N TRP A 48 -13.62 -8.21 7.64
CA TRP A 48 -12.95 -6.93 7.45
C TRP A 48 -13.55 -6.14 6.28
N LEU A 49 -13.77 -6.81 5.14
CA LEU A 49 -14.35 -6.18 3.94
C LEU A 49 -15.77 -5.69 4.20
N ASP A 50 -16.61 -6.46 4.90
CA ASP A 50 -17.95 -6.01 5.31
C ASP A 50 -17.86 -4.80 6.25
N PHE A 51 -16.95 -4.82 7.23
CA PHE A 51 -16.73 -3.68 8.13
C PHE A 51 -16.31 -2.42 7.37
N ILE A 52 -15.26 -2.49 6.55
CA ILE A 52 -14.73 -1.30 5.88
C ILE A 52 -15.72 -0.76 4.83
N ARG A 53 -16.40 -1.65 4.10
CA ARG A 53 -17.37 -1.28 3.06
C ARG A 53 -18.60 -0.62 3.66
N ASP A 54 -19.22 -1.26 4.65
CA ASP A 54 -20.59 -0.94 5.05
C ASP A 54 -20.71 -0.19 6.39
N GLU A 55 -19.72 -0.31 7.28
CA GLU A 55 -19.85 0.14 8.67
C GLU A 55 -18.85 1.21 9.10
N TYR A 56 -17.66 1.23 8.52
CA TYR A 56 -16.59 2.14 8.96
C TYR A 56 -16.95 3.60 8.66
N GLU A 57 -16.95 4.47 9.66
CA GLU A 57 -17.10 5.91 9.47
C GLU A 57 -15.93 6.65 10.12
N PRO A 58 -15.21 7.52 9.39
CA PRO A 58 -14.07 8.24 9.95
C PRO A 58 -14.52 9.23 11.03
N LYS A 59 -13.86 9.20 12.19
CA LYS A 59 -14.04 10.18 13.26
C LYS A 59 -12.94 11.23 13.18
N LEU A 60 -13.24 12.34 12.50
CA LEU A 60 -12.27 13.41 12.25
C LEU A 60 -12.59 14.62 13.12
N PRO A 61 -11.58 15.32 13.67
CA PRO A 61 -11.82 16.56 14.39
C PRO A 61 -12.37 17.65 13.45
N GLU A 62 -12.88 18.73 14.04
CA GLU A 62 -13.16 19.95 13.31
C GLU A 62 -11.87 20.50 12.70
N ALA A 63 -11.94 20.88 11.43
CA ALA A 63 -10.78 21.27 10.65
C ALA A 63 -11.19 22.25 9.55
N LYS A 64 -10.25 23.11 9.14
CA LYS A 64 -10.45 23.98 7.98
C LYS A 64 -10.32 23.21 6.66
N ARG A 65 -9.50 22.17 6.67
CA ARG A 65 -9.30 21.27 5.53
C ARG A 65 -9.04 19.84 6.02
N ARG A 66 -9.64 18.86 5.36
CA ARG A 66 -9.47 17.43 5.64
C ARG A 66 -8.96 16.73 4.40
N VAL A 67 -7.81 16.08 4.51
CA VAL A 67 -7.19 15.32 3.44
C VAL A 67 -7.17 13.84 3.81
N LEU A 68 -7.70 13.00 2.93
CA LEU A 68 -7.47 11.56 2.99
C LEU A 68 -6.19 11.23 2.22
N LEU A 69 -5.20 10.69 2.94
CA LEU A 69 -3.94 10.22 2.39
C LEU A 69 -3.91 8.69 2.37
N PHE A 70 -4.02 8.12 1.18
CA PHE A 70 -3.71 6.72 0.95
C PHE A 70 -2.21 6.49 0.85
N MET A 71 -1.73 5.49 1.58
CA MET A 71 -0.37 4.98 1.53
C MET A 71 -0.37 3.51 1.08
N PRO A 72 0.69 3.00 0.44
CA PRO A 72 0.76 1.59 0.07
C PRO A 72 1.02 0.72 1.30
N CYS A 73 0.59 -0.54 1.24
CA CYS A 73 1.05 -1.54 2.19
C CYS A 73 2.55 -1.79 2.00
N THR A 74 3.19 -2.29 3.06
CA THR A 74 4.64 -2.58 3.06
C THR A 74 4.91 -4.00 3.55
N LYS A 75 6.12 -4.49 3.28
CA LYS A 75 6.55 -5.83 3.67
C LYS A 75 6.43 -6.03 5.19
N THR A 76 6.90 -5.06 5.97
CA THR A 76 6.92 -5.11 7.43
C THR A 76 5.56 -4.75 8.01
N LYS A 77 5.07 -5.54 8.97
CA LYS A 77 3.79 -5.32 9.64
C LYS A 77 3.98 -5.19 11.16
N PRO A 78 3.27 -4.28 11.84
CA PRO A 78 2.30 -3.33 11.30
C PRO A 78 2.96 -2.26 10.41
N TYR A 79 2.24 -1.79 9.39
CA TYR A 79 2.80 -0.91 8.35
C TYR A 79 3.53 0.33 8.88
N PRO A 80 3.06 1.03 9.94
CA PRO A 80 3.74 2.22 10.48
C PRO A 80 5.15 1.93 10.99
N PHE A 81 5.48 0.66 11.26
CA PHE A 81 6.83 0.26 11.68
C PHE A 81 7.79 0.02 10.51
N SER A 82 7.30 0.03 9.27
CA SER A 82 8.15 -0.05 8.08
C SER A 82 8.97 1.22 7.87
N SER A 83 10.17 1.09 7.29
CA SER A 83 11.04 2.24 7.00
C SER A 83 10.35 3.31 6.16
N GLU A 84 9.53 2.90 5.20
CA GLU A 84 8.77 3.80 4.35
C GLU A 84 7.72 4.61 5.10
N HIS A 85 6.90 3.96 5.93
CA HIS A 85 5.87 4.68 6.69
C HIS A 85 6.50 5.58 7.75
N LYS A 86 7.59 5.14 8.40
CA LYS A 86 8.36 5.98 9.34
C LYS A 86 8.90 7.23 8.66
N ALA A 87 9.49 7.11 7.47
CA ALA A 87 10.00 8.25 6.72
C ALA A 87 8.88 9.24 6.30
N ILE A 88 7.75 8.72 5.81
CA ILE A 88 6.59 9.55 5.45
C ILE A 88 6.06 10.28 6.69
N ASN A 89 5.79 9.55 7.78
CA ASN A 89 5.25 10.12 9.01
C ASN A 89 6.23 11.14 9.62
N GLN A 90 7.53 10.84 9.64
CA GLN A 90 8.55 11.77 10.12
C GLN A 90 8.55 13.06 9.30
N ARG A 91 8.45 12.98 7.96
CA ARG A 91 8.37 14.20 7.13
C ARG A 91 7.14 15.03 7.47
N LEU A 92 5.99 14.41 7.69
CA LEU A 92 4.78 15.13 8.10
C LEU A 92 4.99 15.83 9.45
N ILE A 93 5.60 15.14 10.43
CA ILE A 93 5.93 15.70 11.74
C ILE A 93 6.92 16.87 11.63
N ASP A 94 7.99 16.71 10.86
CA ASP A 94 8.96 17.78 10.59
C ASP A 94 8.31 18.98 9.91
N SER A 95 7.20 18.74 9.20
CA SER A 95 6.39 19.76 8.52
C SER A 95 5.30 20.35 9.42
N GLY A 96 5.30 20.09 10.72
CA GLY A 96 4.40 20.70 11.70
C GLY A 96 3.13 19.92 11.99
N PHE A 97 2.89 18.76 11.36
CA PHE A 97 1.75 17.92 11.70
C PHE A 97 1.98 17.20 13.04
N ARG A 98 0.94 17.06 13.85
CA ARG A 98 0.98 16.35 15.15
C ARG A 98 -0.22 15.42 15.30
N PRO A 99 -0.09 14.29 16.02
CA PRO A 99 -1.23 13.44 16.37
C PRO A 99 -2.36 14.22 17.03
N THR A 100 -3.61 13.96 16.63
CA THR A 100 -4.79 14.55 17.27
C THR A 100 -5.12 13.87 18.60
N GLU A 101 -4.69 12.61 18.76
CA GLU A 101 -4.94 11.81 19.95
C GLU A 101 -3.73 10.93 20.28
N ARG A 102 -3.76 10.35 21.48
CA ARG A 102 -2.79 9.31 21.85
C ARG A 102 -3.34 7.94 21.46
N LEU A 103 -3.03 7.51 20.25
CA LEU A 103 -3.36 6.20 19.73
C LEU A 103 -2.09 5.56 19.17
N ASP A 104 -1.30 4.94 20.03
CA ASP A 104 0.03 4.45 19.66
C ASP A 104 0.01 2.94 19.40
N LEU A 105 0.98 2.46 18.61
CA LEU A 105 1.29 1.03 18.53
C LEU A 105 1.71 0.46 19.91
N PRO A 106 1.68 -0.88 20.11
CA PRO A 106 2.15 -1.53 21.33
C PRO A 106 3.51 -1.03 21.83
N GLN A 107 3.69 -0.97 23.15
CA GLN A 107 4.87 -0.38 23.78
C GLN A 107 6.18 -1.10 23.35
N GLU A 108 6.13 -2.39 23.08
CA GLU A 108 7.25 -3.19 22.61
C GLU A 108 7.75 -2.78 21.22
N LEU A 109 6.87 -2.20 20.39
CA LEU A 109 7.26 -1.59 19.12
C LEU A 109 7.83 -0.19 19.34
N GLN A 110 7.21 0.61 20.20
CA GLN A 110 7.72 1.95 20.54
C GLN A 110 9.15 1.88 21.11
N ALA A 111 9.43 0.92 21.99
CA ALA A 111 10.76 0.73 22.59
C ALA A 111 11.86 0.33 21.60
N ARG A 112 11.49 -0.12 20.39
CA ARG A 112 12.41 -0.51 19.31
C ARG A 112 12.52 0.53 18.20
N LEU A 113 11.85 1.68 18.35
CA LEU A 113 11.95 2.77 17.41
C LEU A 113 13.40 3.30 17.39
N GLU A 114 13.91 3.54 16.19
CA GLU A 114 15.27 4.07 16.03
C GLU A 114 15.35 5.52 16.55
N PRO A 115 16.44 5.91 17.24
CA PRO A 115 16.51 7.18 17.97
C PRO A 115 16.35 8.45 17.12
N GLU A 116 16.57 8.36 15.81
CA GLU A 116 16.39 9.47 14.87
C GLU A 116 14.92 9.80 14.59
N PHE A 117 13.99 8.89 14.88
CA PHE A 117 12.56 9.11 14.67
C PHE A 117 11.87 9.67 15.91
N SER A 118 10.93 10.58 15.70
CA SER A 118 9.97 10.98 16.73
C SER A 118 9.10 9.79 17.15
N ASN A 119 8.76 9.67 18.43
CA ASN A 119 7.79 8.67 18.90
C ASN A 119 6.44 8.77 18.17
N ASP A 120 6.06 9.99 17.73
CA ASP A 120 4.81 10.25 17.04
C ASP A 120 4.72 9.54 15.67
N VAL A 121 5.83 9.07 15.08
CA VAL A 121 5.78 8.36 13.79
C VAL A 121 5.00 7.04 13.86
N LEU A 122 4.85 6.46 15.06
CA LEU A 122 4.10 5.23 15.30
C LEU A 122 2.66 5.47 15.77
N ASN A 123 2.24 6.72 15.88
CA ASN A 123 0.88 7.07 16.25
C ASN A 123 -0.09 6.85 15.07
N LEU A 124 -1.27 6.33 15.38
CA LEU A 124 -2.29 5.86 14.46
C LEU A 124 -3.48 6.83 14.34
N SER A 125 -3.53 7.89 15.14
CA SER A 125 -4.58 8.91 15.02
C SER A 125 -4.39 9.76 13.75
N PRO A 126 -5.43 10.51 13.31
CA PRO A 126 -5.24 11.59 12.36
C PRO A 126 -4.16 12.57 12.81
N LEU A 127 -3.55 13.27 11.85
CA LEU A 127 -2.59 14.32 12.13
C LEU A 127 -3.20 15.69 11.84
N ILE A 128 -2.84 16.73 12.60
CA ILE A 128 -3.28 18.11 12.38
C ILE A 128 -2.10 19.08 12.44
N ASP A 129 -2.13 20.13 11.62
CA ASP A 129 -1.18 21.25 11.69
C ASP A 129 -1.81 22.53 12.29
N ASP A 130 -0.98 23.53 12.59
CA ASP A 130 -1.44 24.82 13.15
C ASP A 130 -2.32 25.62 12.17
N ALA A 131 -2.27 25.31 10.87
CA ALA A 131 -3.14 25.93 9.87
C ALA A 131 -4.58 25.38 9.94
N GLY A 132 -4.79 24.24 10.60
CA GLY A 132 -6.07 23.55 10.72
C GLY A 132 -6.32 22.54 9.60
N THR A 133 -5.26 22.03 8.97
CA THR A 133 -5.33 20.91 8.01
C THR A 133 -5.21 19.59 8.74
N VAL A 134 -6.18 18.71 8.57
CA VAL A 134 -6.16 17.34 9.07
C VAL A 134 -5.75 16.38 7.96
N ILE A 135 -4.77 15.51 8.24
CA ILE A 135 -4.43 14.36 7.41
C ILE A 135 -4.97 13.11 8.09
N HIS A 136 -5.93 12.48 7.43
CA HIS A 136 -6.39 11.15 7.76
C HIS A 136 -5.68 10.12 6.89
N ARG A 137 -5.10 9.09 7.49
CA ARG A 137 -4.24 8.13 6.78
C ARG A 137 -4.94 6.79 6.65
N MET A 138 -4.90 6.21 5.45
CA MET A 138 -5.36 4.86 5.18
C MET A 138 -4.33 4.11 4.33
N VAL A 139 -4.24 2.80 4.47
CA VAL A 139 -3.34 1.95 3.69
C VAL A 139 -4.13 1.21 2.63
N ILE A 140 -3.77 1.34 1.35
CA ILE A 140 -4.25 0.45 0.30
C ILE A 140 -3.51 -0.87 0.46
N SER A 141 -4.24 -1.98 0.60
CA SER A 141 -3.63 -3.27 0.91
C SER A 141 -4.48 -4.43 0.42
N GLU A 142 -3.88 -5.37 -0.30
CA GLU A 142 -4.49 -6.66 -0.59
C GLU A 142 -4.39 -7.60 0.64
N PRO A 143 -5.44 -8.37 0.99
CA PRO A 143 -6.77 -8.42 0.36
C PRO A 143 -7.80 -7.51 1.03
N MET A 144 -7.37 -6.61 1.91
CA MET A 144 -8.24 -5.79 2.77
C MET A 144 -8.86 -4.58 2.06
N ALA A 145 -8.46 -4.31 0.81
CA ALA A 145 -8.69 -3.10 0.03
C ALA A 145 -8.14 -1.82 0.69
N LEU A 146 -8.64 -1.47 1.88
CA LEU A 146 -8.29 -0.29 2.66
C LEU A 146 -8.11 -0.64 4.14
N VAL A 147 -7.11 -0.03 4.78
CA VAL A 147 -6.84 -0.12 6.22
C VAL A 147 -6.66 1.26 6.83
N PRO A 148 -7.68 1.84 7.48
CA PRO A 148 -7.54 3.06 8.27
C PRO A 148 -6.50 2.88 9.38
N TYR A 149 -5.70 3.91 9.61
CA TYR A 149 -4.58 3.82 10.56
C TYR A 149 -5.05 3.44 11.96
N GLU A 150 -6.16 4.03 12.41
CA GLU A 150 -6.79 3.78 13.69
C GLU A 150 -7.29 2.33 13.85
N HIS A 151 -7.39 1.57 12.74
CA HIS A 151 -7.78 0.17 12.70
C HIS A 151 -6.67 -0.79 12.27
N ILE A 152 -5.41 -0.33 12.23
CA ILE A 152 -4.26 -1.19 11.93
C ILE A 152 -4.09 -2.30 12.98
N VAL A 153 -4.37 -2.01 14.25
CA VAL A 153 -4.20 -2.98 15.35
C VAL A 153 -5.46 -3.81 15.57
N SER A 154 -6.64 -3.17 15.57
CA SER A 154 -7.91 -3.82 15.88
C SER A 154 -9.10 -3.16 15.19
N PHE A 155 -10.17 -3.94 15.01
CA PHE A 155 -11.47 -3.48 14.52
C PHE A 155 -12.57 -4.26 15.24
N LYS A 156 -13.64 -3.57 15.68
CA LYS A 156 -14.74 -4.17 16.46
C LYS A 156 -14.29 -5.01 17.69
N GLY A 157 -13.20 -4.60 18.34
CA GLY A 157 -12.61 -5.34 19.46
C GLY A 157 -11.87 -6.63 19.08
N LEU A 158 -11.71 -6.92 17.80
CA LEU A 158 -10.96 -8.06 17.27
C LEU A 158 -9.60 -7.62 16.69
N PRO A 159 -8.58 -8.50 16.67
CA PRO A 159 -7.31 -8.21 16.00
C PRO A 159 -7.48 -8.00 14.49
N SER A 160 -6.95 -6.89 14.00
CA SER A 160 -6.96 -6.57 12.56
C SER A 160 -6.18 -7.62 11.75
N PRO A 161 -6.67 -8.05 10.58
CA PRO A 161 -5.87 -8.91 9.69
C PRO A 161 -4.59 -8.22 9.19
N ALA A 162 -4.52 -6.88 9.23
CA ALA A 162 -3.39 -6.10 8.74
C ALA A 162 -2.07 -6.38 9.48
N THR A 163 -2.13 -6.88 10.72
CA THR A 163 -0.95 -7.22 11.53
C THR A 163 -0.52 -8.67 11.40
N ALA A 164 -1.29 -9.53 10.72
CA ALA A 164 -1.11 -10.98 10.79
C ALA A 164 -1.02 -11.68 9.43
N TYR A 165 -1.10 -10.97 8.31
CA TYR A 165 -1.05 -11.57 6.97
C TYR A 165 0.35 -11.46 6.34
N ASP A 166 0.63 -12.25 5.30
CA ASP A 166 1.74 -12.00 4.38
C ASP A 166 1.27 -12.08 2.94
N ASP A 167 1.72 -11.12 2.14
CA ASP A 167 1.53 -11.07 0.69
C ASP A 167 2.85 -10.53 0.09
N PRO A 168 3.52 -11.27 -0.81
CA PRO A 168 4.75 -10.81 -1.46
C PRO A 168 4.53 -9.63 -2.43
N GLY A 169 3.29 -9.20 -2.61
CA GLY A 169 2.80 -8.25 -3.59
C GLY A 169 2.57 -8.93 -4.95
N LEU A 170 1.49 -8.55 -5.62
CA LEU A 170 1.07 -9.13 -6.90
C LEU A 170 1.89 -8.60 -8.09
N PHE A 171 3.21 -8.80 -8.06
CA PHE A 171 4.14 -8.32 -9.08
C PHE A 171 4.52 -9.41 -10.09
N GLU A 172 3.87 -9.39 -11.26
CA GLU A 172 4.12 -10.35 -12.35
C GLU A 172 5.61 -10.46 -12.75
N LYS A 173 6.35 -9.34 -12.75
CA LYS A 173 7.75 -9.31 -13.19
C LYS A 173 8.75 -9.84 -12.14
N ARG A 174 8.36 -9.91 -10.85
CA ARG A 174 9.26 -10.34 -9.76
C ARG A 174 9.39 -11.86 -9.67
N GLY A 175 8.36 -12.59 -10.12
CA GLY A 175 8.39 -14.05 -10.21
C GLY A 175 8.37 -14.79 -8.87
N ASN A 176 7.99 -14.12 -7.79
CA ASN A 176 7.83 -14.69 -6.45
C ASN A 176 6.36 -14.81 -6.01
N ALA A 177 5.43 -14.11 -6.67
CA ALA A 177 3.99 -14.21 -6.42
C ALA A 177 3.37 -15.40 -7.18
N VAL A 178 3.81 -16.62 -6.87
CA VAL A 178 3.29 -17.87 -7.42
C VAL A 178 3.26 -18.96 -6.33
N SER A 179 2.40 -19.95 -6.53
CA SER A 179 2.19 -21.07 -5.61
C SER A 179 2.23 -22.39 -6.39
N PRO A 180 3.43 -22.85 -6.82
CA PRO A 180 3.58 -24.01 -7.70
C PRO A 180 3.12 -25.34 -7.07
N TRP A 181 2.95 -25.38 -5.74
CA TRP A 181 2.36 -26.51 -5.03
C TRP A 181 0.85 -26.65 -5.24
N ARG A 182 0.16 -25.62 -5.78
CA ARG A 182 -1.29 -25.70 -6.06
C ARG A 182 -1.53 -26.53 -7.31
N ALA A 183 -2.53 -27.41 -7.25
CA ALA A 183 -2.92 -28.25 -8.39
C ALA A 183 -3.39 -27.45 -9.62
N ASN A 184 -3.93 -26.24 -9.40
CA ASN A 184 -4.38 -25.32 -10.45
C ASN A 184 -3.35 -24.22 -10.77
N SER A 185 -2.10 -24.36 -10.32
CA SER A 185 -1.03 -23.43 -10.72
C SER A 185 -0.69 -23.64 -12.19
N THR A 186 -0.59 -22.54 -12.94
CA THR A 186 -0.10 -22.56 -14.32
C THR A 186 1.23 -21.84 -14.48
N ALA A 187 1.82 -21.41 -13.37
CA ALA A 187 3.11 -20.73 -13.37
C ALA A 187 4.21 -21.65 -13.89
N ILE A 188 5.13 -21.08 -14.67
CA ILE A 188 6.23 -21.80 -15.29
C ILE A 188 7.54 -21.34 -14.64
N ALA A 189 8.35 -22.30 -14.20
CA ALA A 189 9.71 -22.02 -13.76
C ALA A 189 10.56 -21.60 -14.96
N ILE A 190 11.17 -20.41 -14.86
CA ILE A 190 12.12 -19.89 -15.85
C ILE A 190 13.56 -20.22 -15.43
N SER A 191 13.82 -20.22 -14.13
CA SER A 191 15.06 -20.70 -13.51
C SER A 191 14.75 -21.25 -12.11
N ALA A 192 15.76 -21.71 -11.38
CA ALA A 192 15.61 -22.19 -10.00
C ALA A 192 14.98 -21.15 -9.06
N THR A 193 15.04 -19.86 -9.40
CA THR A 193 14.68 -18.76 -8.50
C THR A 193 13.69 -17.78 -9.13
N ARG A 194 13.27 -18.02 -10.37
CA ARG A 194 12.41 -17.11 -11.13
C ARG A 194 11.27 -17.87 -11.79
N TRP A 195 10.05 -17.41 -11.52
CA TRP A 195 8.84 -17.93 -12.12
C TRP A 195 8.16 -16.89 -13.01
N LYS A 196 7.39 -17.39 -13.97
CA LYS A 196 6.53 -16.57 -14.82
C LYS A 196 5.08 -17.01 -14.59
N TRP A 197 4.19 -16.04 -14.45
CA TRP A 197 2.76 -16.28 -14.36
C TRP A 197 2.22 -16.97 -15.61
N GLY A 198 1.39 -18.00 -15.41
CA GLY A 198 0.60 -18.62 -16.45
C GLY A 198 -0.76 -17.93 -16.61
N ASP A 199 -1.71 -18.63 -17.22
CA ASP A 199 -3.06 -18.12 -17.44
C ASP A 199 -3.85 -17.97 -16.14
N GLU A 200 -3.74 -18.91 -15.21
CA GLU A 200 -4.48 -18.88 -13.95
C GLU A 200 -3.99 -17.77 -13.01
N GLU A 201 -2.68 -17.55 -12.89
CA GLU A 201 -2.14 -16.43 -12.11
C GLU A 201 -2.59 -15.09 -12.70
N ARG A 202 -2.55 -14.94 -14.03
CA ARG A 202 -2.98 -13.71 -14.71
C ARG A 202 -4.48 -13.46 -14.59
N ARG A 203 -5.29 -14.52 -14.67
CA ARG A 203 -6.75 -14.46 -14.47
C ARG A 203 -7.09 -14.00 -13.07
N HIS A 204 -6.54 -14.68 -12.06
CA HIS A 204 -6.83 -14.38 -10.65
C HIS A 204 -6.25 -13.04 -10.22
N TYR A 205 -5.14 -12.60 -10.83
CA TYR A 205 -4.67 -11.24 -10.63
C TYR A 205 -5.71 -10.22 -11.06
N ALA A 206 -6.30 -10.37 -12.25
CA ALA A 206 -7.31 -9.43 -12.73
C ALA A 206 -8.59 -9.46 -11.88
N LEU A 207 -9.00 -10.65 -11.43
CA LEU A 207 -10.14 -10.81 -10.49
C LEU A 207 -9.87 -10.08 -9.17
N MET A 208 -8.74 -10.36 -8.54
CA MET A 208 -8.35 -9.72 -7.28
C MET A 208 -8.21 -8.21 -7.44
N HIS A 209 -7.55 -7.77 -8.52
CA HIS A 209 -7.36 -6.35 -8.82
C HIS A 209 -8.68 -5.61 -8.89
N ASN A 210 -9.65 -6.15 -9.64
CA ASN A 210 -10.93 -5.50 -9.83
C ASN A 210 -11.75 -5.54 -8.53
N ALA A 211 -11.69 -6.62 -7.75
CA ALA A 211 -12.34 -6.70 -6.44
C ALA A 211 -11.78 -5.64 -5.46
N MET A 212 -10.46 -5.44 -5.41
CA MET A 212 -9.84 -4.41 -4.57
C MET A 212 -10.21 -3.00 -5.02
N SER A 213 -10.21 -2.76 -6.33
CA SER A 213 -10.54 -1.45 -6.92
C SER A 213 -12.01 -1.08 -6.68
N GLU A 214 -12.92 -2.06 -6.81
CA GLU A 214 -14.34 -1.90 -6.53
C GLU A 214 -14.61 -1.64 -5.04
N ALA A 215 -13.99 -2.42 -4.15
CA ALA A 215 -14.10 -2.21 -2.70
C ALA A 215 -13.59 -0.83 -2.28
N LEU A 216 -12.43 -0.41 -2.81
CA LEU A 216 -11.85 0.91 -2.55
C LEU A 216 -12.80 2.02 -3.03
N ALA A 217 -13.32 1.92 -4.26
CA ALA A 217 -14.26 2.89 -4.80
C ALA A 217 -15.56 2.96 -4.01
N HIS A 218 -16.09 1.81 -3.57
CA HIS A 218 -17.29 1.77 -2.75
C HIS A 218 -17.12 2.54 -1.45
N VAL A 219 -16.01 2.30 -0.73
CA VAL A 219 -15.70 3.01 0.51
C VAL A 219 -15.61 4.51 0.25
N ILE A 220 -14.86 4.92 -0.78
CA ILE A 220 -14.69 6.34 -1.10
C ILE A 220 -15.99 7.01 -1.54
N ALA A 221 -16.84 6.34 -2.32
CA ALA A 221 -18.15 6.89 -2.68
C ALA A 221 -19.02 7.17 -1.44
N ARG A 222 -18.84 6.39 -0.36
CA ARG A 222 -19.56 6.59 0.91
C ARG A 222 -18.94 7.68 1.77
N ILE A 223 -17.65 7.59 2.08
CA ILE A 223 -17.01 8.47 3.08
C ILE A 223 -16.30 9.69 2.46
N GLY A 224 -16.17 9.74 1.13
CA GLY A 224 -15.39 10.75 0.41
C GLY A 224 -15.83 12.19 0.70
N HIS A 225 -17.11 12.38 1.02
CA HIS A 225 -17.71 13.66 1.38
C HIS A 225 -17.16 14.25 2.70
N HIS A 226 -16.43 13.48 3.50
CA HIS A 226 -15.73 13.97 4.70
C HIS A 226 -14.41 14.69 4.39
N TYR A 227 -13.93 14.63 3.15
CA TYR A 227 -12.62 15.14 2.76
C TYR A 227 -12.75 16.20 1.66
N ASP A 228 -11.90 17.22 1.75
CA ASP A 228 -11.73 18.22 0.70
C ASP A 228 -10.79 17.70 -0.41
N ASP A 229 -9.87 16.80 -0.06
CA ASP A 229 -8.93 16.17 -0.98
C ASP A 229 -8.74 14.68 -0.65
N ILE A 230 -8.63 13.87 -1.69
CA ILE A 230 -8.28 12.45 -1.58
C ILE A 230 -7.04 12.18 -2.44
N VAL A 231 -5.95 11.78 -1.80
CA VAL A 231 -4.62 11.62 -2.42
C VAL A 231 -4.12 10.22 -2.17
N ALA A 232 -3.65 9.53 -3.22
CA ALA A 232 -2.93 8.28 -3.09
C ALA A 232 -1.44 8.48 -3.37
N TRP A 233 -0.63 8.36 -2.31
CA TRP A 233 0.84 8.43 -2.36
C TRP A 233 1.42 7.06 -2.70
N VAL A 234 1.28 6.65 -3.96
CA VAL A 234 1.64 5.33 -4.49
C VAL A 234 2.53 5.48 -5.74
N ALA A 235 3.81 5.12 -5.65
CA ALA A 235 4.77 5.37 -6.73
C ALA A 235 4.40 4.64 -8.04
N PRO A 236 4.76 5.20 -9.21
CA PRO A 236 4.68 4.49 -10.48
C PRO A 236 5.37 3.10 -10.42
N GLY A 237 4.68 2.08 -10.92
CA GLY A 237 5.16 0.69 -10.89
C GLY A 237 4.76 -0.12 -9.65
N LEU A 238 4.14 0.49 -8.63
CA LEU A 238 3.49 -0.24 -7.53
C LEU A 238 2.09 -0.71 -7.95
N THR A 239 1.72 -1.93 -7.57
CA THR A 239 0.37 -2.48 -7.81
C THR A 239 -0.72 -1.61 -7.21
N HIS A 240 -0.48 -0.99 -6.05
CA HIS A 240 -1.43 -0.04 -5.43
C HIS A 240 -1.91 1.05 -6.38
N ARG A 241 -1.01 1.60 -7.23
CA ARG A 241 -1.39 2.61 -8.22
C ARG A 241 -2.38 2.06 -9.25
N SER A 242 -2.25 0.81 -9.66
CA SER A 242 -3.16 0.22 -10.66
C SER A 242 -4.58 0.03 -10.13
N PHE A 243 -4.75 -0.16 -8.81
CA PHE A 243 -6.08 -0.22 -8.19
C PHE A 243 -6.80 1.12 -8.16
N VAL A 244 -6.06 2.24 -8.19
CA VAL A 244 -6.66 3.56 -8.08
C VAL A 244 -6.97 4.14 -9.46
N ILE A 245 -5.98 4.18 -10.35
CA ILE A 245 -6.09 4.94 -11.60
C ILE A 245 -7.12 4.34 -12.58
N GLY A 246 -7.87 5.23 -13.22
CA GLY A 246 -8.88 4.86 -14.21
C GLY A 246 -8.28 4.56 -15.59
N ARG A 247 -9.11 4.05 -16.50
CA ARG A 247 -8.75 3.72 -17.90
C ARG A 247 -8.06 4.88 -18.62
N GLY A 248 -8.53 6.11 -18.42
CA GLY A 248 -7.97 7.31 -19.06
C GLY A 248 -6.55 7.67 -18.60
N GLU A 249 -6.11 7.15 -17.44
CA GLU A 249 -4.84 7.50 -16.81
C GLU A 249 -3.75 6.43 -17.02
N ARG A 250 -4.15 5.20 -17.37
CA ARG A 250 -3.27 4.01 -17.41
C ARG A 250 -2.08 4.17 -18.34
N ALA A 251 -2.30 4.66 -19.56
CA ALA A 251 -1.23 4.84 -20.54
C ALA A 251 -0.18 5.84 -20.05
N ALA A 252 -0.62 6.98 -19.51
CA ALA A 252 0.27 8.00 -18.94
C ALA A 252 1.05 7.51 -17.72
N ASN A 253 0.56 6.47 -17.03
CA ASN A 253 1.20 5.87 -15.86
C ASN A 253 2.00 4.59 -16.16
N ASN A 254 2.12 4.20 -17.44
CA ASN A 254 2.73 2.93 -17.87
C ASN A 254 2.11 1.69 -17.20
N VAL A 255 0.81 1.73 -16.94
CA VAL A 255 0.05 0.62 -16.33
C VAL A 255 -0.77 -0.10 -17.40
N PRO A 256 -0.72 -1.44 -17.48
CA PRO A 256 -1.56 -2.19 -18.42
C PRO A 256 -3.06 -1.97 -18.17
N ALA A 257 -3.83 -1.88 -19.25
CA ALA A 257 -5.30 -1.83 -19.19
C ALA A 257 -5.96 -3.21 -19.03
N ALA A 258 -5.25 -4.29 -19.35
CA ALA A 258 -5.80 -5.64 -19.30
C ALA A 258 -4.70 -6.71 -19.14
N LYS A 259 -5.08 -7.89 -18.66
CA LYS A 259 -4.24 -9.11 -18.68
C LYS A 259 -4.65 -10.03 -19.82
N LYS A 260 -3.68 -10.57 -20.54
CA LYS A 260 -3.91 -11.65 -21.53
C LYS A 260 -4.05 -12.98 -20.80
N VAL A 261 -5.13 -13.70 -21.07
CA VAL A 261 -5.42 -15.03 -20.51
C VAL A 261 -5.91 -15.93 -21.63
N GLY A 262 -5.14 -16.97 -21.97
CA GLY A 262 -5.38 -17.79 -23.15
C GLY A 262 -5.39 -16.95 -24.43
N THR A 263 -6.48 -17.06 -25.19
CA THR A 263 -6.74 -16.24 -26.41
C THR A 263 -7.42 -14.91 -26.11
N GLY A 264 -7.92 -14.70 -24.89
CA GLY A 264 -8.69 -13.53 -24.48
C GLY A 264 -7.92 -12.51 -23.64
N ARG A 265 -8.65 -11.48 -23.19
CA ARG A 265 -8.16 -10.45 -22.27
C ARG A 265 -9.17 -10.23 -21.15
N VAL A 266 -8.67 -9.95 -19.95
CA VAL A 266 -9.46 -9.52 -18.80
C VAL A 266 -9.05 -8.09 -18.48
N GLU A 267 -10.00 -7.17 -18.53
CA GLU A 267 -9.76 -5.75 -18.27
C GLU A 267 -9.40 -5.51 -16.80
N LEU A 268 -8.50 -4.56 -16.57
CA LEU A 268 -8.14 -4.05 -15.26
C LEU A 268 -8.86 -2.72 -15.07
N VAL A 269 -9.80 -2.70 -14.13
CA VAL A 269 -10.64 -1.54 -13.81
C VAL A 269 -10.15 -0.95 -12.50
N GLY A 270 -9.86 0.35 -12.47
CA GLY A 270 -9.40 1.04 -11.27
C GLY A 270 -10.54 1.72 -10.52
N ALA A 271 -10.30 2.13 -9.29
CA ALA A 271 -11.30 2.77 -8.45
C ALA A 271 -11.87 4.06 -9.09
N ASN A 272 -11.00 4.86 -9.72
CA ASN A 272 -11.43 6.08 -10.43
C ASN A 272 -12.37 5.79 -11.62
N ASP A 273 -12.43 4.56 -12.15
CA ASP A 273 -13.43 4.18 -13.17
C ASP A 273 -14.84 3.99 -12.58
N HIS A 274 -14.93 3.74 -11.26
CA HIS A 274 -16.19 3.50 -10.54
C HIS A 274 -16.71 4.76 -9.83
N LEU A 275 -15.84 5.74 -9.57
CA LEU A 275 -16.19 6.95 -8.83
C LEU A 275 -16.93 7.97 -9.72
N PRO A 276 -17.87 8.75 -9.16
CA PRO A 276 -18.51 9.85 -9.88
C PRO A 276 -17.50 10.90 -10.36
N ALA A 277 -17.81 11.55 -11.48
CA ALA A 277 -17.05 12.70 -11.95
C ALA A 277 -17.02 13.80 -10.85
N GLY A 278 -15.82 14.23 -10.45
CA GLY A 278 -15.61 15.26 -9.43
C GLY A 278 -15.12 14.76 -8.07
N GLN A 279 -15.01 13.44 -7.86
CA GLN A 279 -14.38 12.84 -6.67
C GLN A 279 -13.19 11.92 -7.01
N PRO A 280 -12.30 12.28 -7.97
CA PRO A 280 -11.20 11.40 -8.31
C PRO A 280 -10.18 11.32 -7.17
N ILE A 281 -9.60 10.15 -6.98
CA ILE A 281 -8.44 9.98 -6.12
C ILE A 281 -7.21 10.42 -6.91
N ALA A 282 -6.51 11.45 -6.41
CA ALA A 282 -5.31 11.96 -7.06
C ALA A 282 -4.11 11.04 -6.78
N CYS A 283 -3.58 10.39 -7.82
CA CYS A 283 -2.41 9.50 -7.69
C CYS A 283 -1.07 10.23 -7.82
N LEU A 284 -0.33 10.28 -6.72
CA LEU A 284 1.00 10.90 -6.61
C LEU A 284 2.05 9.90 -6.09
N PRO A 285 3.36 10.16 -6.28
CA PRO A 285 3.91 11.18 -7.18
C PRO A 285 3.62 10.88 -8.66
N THR A 286 3.62 11.89 -9.52
CA THR A 286 3.54 11.69 -10.98
C THR A 286 4.86 11.17 -11.55
N LEU A 287 4.90 10.74 -12.82
CA LEU A 287 6.16 10.36 -13.47
C LEU A 287 7.14 11.53 -13.55
N ASP A 288 6.65 12.76 -13.72
CA ASP A 288 7.48 13.96 -13.78
C ASP A 288 8.05 14.28 -12.38
N ASP A 289 7.23 14.20 -11.33
CA ASP A 289 7.73 14.32 -9.94
C ASP A 289 8.84 13.30 -9.64
N CYS A 290 8.69 12.06 -10.14
CA CYS A 290 9.71 11.02 -10.00
C CYS A 290 10.99 11.37 -10.76
N LYS A 291 10.88 11.91 -11.98
CA LYS A 291 12.03 12.33 -12.78
C LYS A 291 12.77 13.48 -12.09
N ASP A 292 12.05 14.51 -11.66
CA ASP A 292 12.60 15.67 -10.96
C ASP A 292 13.25 15.25 -9.63
N ALA A 293 12.66 14.28 -8.92
CA ALA A 293 13.25 13.72 -7.71
C ALA A 293 14.57 12.99 -7.98
N VAL A 294 14.72 12.29 -9.10
CA VAL A 294 16.00 11.66 -9.49
C VAL A 294 17.07 12.71 -9.78
N GLU A 295 16.70 13.81 -10.44
CA GLU A 295 17.62 14.92 -10.72
C GLU A 295 18.10 15.60 -9.42
N ARG A 296 17.18 15.87 -8.49
CA ARG A 296 17.52 16.42 -7.16
C ARG A 296 18.34 15.44 -6.32
N LEU A 297 18.04 14.15 -6.40
CA LEU A 297 18.82 13.09 -5.74
C LEU A 297 20.26 13.06 -6.28
N ALA A 298 20.44 13.14 -7.60
CA ALA A 298 21.77 13.18 -8.22
C ALA A 298 22.58 14.38 -7.73
N ALA A 299 21.95 15.56 -7.69
CA ALA A 299 22.58 16.78 -7.18
C ALA A 299 22.97 16.65 -5.69
N ARG A 300 22.08 16.17 -4.82
CA ARG A 300 22.35 15.98 -3.39
C ARG A 300 23.49 14.99 -3.13
N LEU A 301 23.57 13.93 -3.94
CA LEU A 301 24.60 12.91 -3.79
C LEU A 301 25.91 13.24 -4.54
N GLY A 302 25.95 14.33 -5.32
CA GLY A 302 27.11 14.67 -6.15
C GLY A 302 27.46 13.59 -7.18
N THR A 303 26.44 12.95 -7.77
CA THR A 303 26.60 11.82 -8.70
C THR A 303 25.83 12.05 -10.00
N ASP A 304 26.00 11.18 -10.99
CA ASP A 304 25.27 11.27 -12.25
C ASP A 304 23.84 10.69 -12.16
N ILE A 305 23.02 11.02 -13.16
CA ILE A 305 21.62 10.59 -13.24
C ILE A 305 21.47 9.07 -13.30
N THR A 306 22.41 8.35 -13.89
CA THR A 306 22.35 6.88 -14.03
C THR A 306 22.51 6.22 -12.65
N GLN A 307 23.52 6.66 -11.89
CA GLN A 307 23.76 6.17 -10.54
C GLN A 307 22.61 6.55 -9.61
N ALA A 308 22.12 7.79 -9.69
CA ALA A 308 20.95 8.25 -8.92
C ALA A 308 19.69 7.44 -9.25
N THR A 309 19.42 7.14 -10.52
CA THR A 309 18.31 6.28 -10.95
C THR A 309 18.41 4.89 -10.34
N GLY A 310 19.61 4.32 -10.27
CA GLY A 310 19.85 3.04 -9.62
C GLY A 310 19.55 3.07 -8.11
N ILE A 311 19.91 4.16 -7.43
CA ILE A 311 19.60 4.36 -6.00
C ILE A 311 18.10 4.54 -5.80
N TYR A 312 17.48 5.38 -6.62
CA TYR A 312 16.03 5.61 -6.66
C TYR A 312 15.28 4.29 -6.81
N ALA A 313 15.65 3.44 -7.78
CA ALA A 313 15.00 2.15 -8.02
C ALA A 313 15.11 1.17 -6.84
N ARG A 314 16.12 1.34 -5.96
CA ARG A 314 16.29 0.58 -4.70
C ARG A 314 15.63 1.28 -3.49
N GLY A 315 15.04 2.45 -3.71
CA GLY A 315 14.26 3.26 -2.77
C GLY A 315 14.97 3.79 -1.53
N GLY A 316 16.29 3.61 -1.42
CA GLY A 316 17.07 4.02 -0.24
C GLY A 316 16.71 3.22 1.03
N ALA A 317 17.71 2.70 1.74
CA ALA A 317 17.52 2.04 3.05
C ALA A 317 16.38 0.97 3.10
N ASN A 318 16.21 0.17 2.04
CA ASN A 318 15.17 -0.86 1.90
C ASN A 318 13.70 -0.35 1.85
N ALA A 319 13.46 0.93 1.57
CA ALA A 319 12.13 1.46 1.28
C ALA A 319 11.83 1.49 -0.23
N THR A 320 10.62 1.85 -0.65
CA THR A 320 10.37 2.27 -2.04
C THR A 320 10.81 3.73 -2.22
N PRO A 321 10.87 4.27 -3.46
CA PRO A 321 11.25 5.67 -3.67
C PRO A 321 10.38 6.68 -2.91
N LEU A 322 9.19 6.28 -2.45
CA LEU A 322 8.27 7.12 -1.67
C LEU A 322 8.86 7.67 -0.36
N ALA A 323 9.92 7.04 0.16
CA ALA A 323 10.62 7.46 1.36
C ALA A 323 11.78 8.44 1.09
N LEU A 324 12.07 8.74 -0.18
CA LEU A 324 13.16 9.66 -0.53
C LEU A 324 12.78 11.09 -0.13
N PRO A 325 13.70 11.85 0.51
CA PRO A 325 13.45 13.25 0.88
C PRO A 325 12.89 14.09 -0.26
N GLU A 326 13.41 13.87 -1.48
CA GLU A 326 12.95 14.58 -2.67
C GLU A 326 11.45 14.37 -2.92
N LEU A 327 10.98 13.12 -2.95
CA LEU A 327 9.56 12.86 -3.17
C LEU A 327 8.71 13.28 -1.96
N LEU A 328 9.23 13.15 -0.75
CA LEU A 328 8.55 13.60 0.46
C LEU A 328 8.28 15.11 0.47
N ASP A 329 9.14 15.93 -0.16
CA ASP A 329 8.85 17.35 -0.38
C ASP A 329 7.63 17.58 -1.27
N VAL A 330 7.47 16.77 -2.33
CA VAL A 330 6.32 16.84 -3.23
C VAL A 330 5.04 16.48 -2.48
N LEU A 331 5.08 15.44 -1.64
CA LEU A 331 3.95 15.06 -0.80
C LEU A 331 3.54 16.21 0.11
N VAL A 332 4.47 16.79 0.87
CA VAL A 332 4.17 17.88 1.80
C VAL A 332 3.63 19.10 1.06
N ALA A 333 4.20 19.45 -0.10
CA ALA A 333 3.71 20.55 -0.92
C ALA A 333 2.25 20.34 -1.37
N ARG A 334 1.85 19.10 -1.68
CA ARG A 334 0.44 18.78 -2.02
C ARG A 334 -0.50 18.84 -0.82
N LEU A 335 -0.01 18.46 0.35
CA LEU A 335 -0.81 18.33 1.57
C LEU A 335 -0.98 19.66 2.30
N ARG A 336 -0.10 20.65 2.10
CA ARG A 336 -0.30 21.98 2.68
C ARG A 336 -1.31 22.79 1.87
N PRO A 337 -2.12 23.65 2.53
CA PRO A 337 -2.94 24.62 1.82
C PRO A 337 -2.02 25.60 1.05
N LEU A 338 -2.45 25.98 -0.15
CA LEU A 338 -1.77 26.99 -0.96
C LEU A 338 -1.80 28.38 -0.31
#